data_AF-A0A7V9HJN1-F1
#
_entry.id   AF-A0A7V9HJN1-F1
#
_cell.length_a   1.000
_cell.length_b   1.000
_cell.length_c   1.000
_cell.angle_alpha   90.00
_cell.angle_beta   90.00
_cell.angle_gamma   90.00
#
_symmetry.space_group_name_H-M   'P 1'
#
loop_
_entity.id
_entity.type
_entity.pdbx_description
1 polymer ?
#
loop_
_entity_poly.entity_id
_entity_poly.type
_entity_poly.pdbx_seq_one_letter_code
_entity_poly.pdbx_strand_id
1 'polypeptide(L)'
;MKLLQRLMGLVGILLVAGAVINEFGKEPEKRTGHGTVADIVPYDFRLPTRERLLATFWNPDGPVIVNTALGVGWTVNFGRLARLIGMA
;
A
#
# COMPACT_ATOMS: atom_id res chain seq x y z
N MET A 1 -10.90 -23.70 5.34
CA MET A 1 -10.14 -22.82 4.43
C MET A 1 -11.00 -21.83 3.64
N LYS A 2 -12.13 -22.24 3.02
CA LYS A 2 -13.00 -21.34 2.24
C LYS A 2 -13.55 -20.14 3.03
N LEU A 3 -13.87 -20.33 4.32
CA LEU A 3 -14.34 -19.24 5.20
C LEU A 3 -13.25 -18.17 5.39
N LEU A 4 -12.01 -18.58 5.67
CA LEU A 4 -10.89 -17.66 5.83
C LEU A 4 -10.67 -16.82 4.57
N GLN A 5 -10.70 -17.44 3.38
CA GLN A 5 -10.58 -16.73 2.10
C GLN A 5 -11.71 -15.70 1.91
N ARG A 6 -12.95 -16.04 2.25
CA ARG A 6 -14.08 -15.10 2.18
C ARG A 6 -13.90 -13.93 3.16
N LEU A 7 -13.45 -14.21 4.38
CA LEU A 7 -13.18 -13.17 5.36
C LEU A 7 -12.05 -12.23 4.89
N MET A 8 -10.96 -12.78 4.37
CA MET A 8 -9.87 -11.97 3.81
C MET A 8 -10.34 -11.12 2.63
N GLY A 9 -11.16 -11.68 1.74
CA GLY A 9 -11.76 -10.93 0.63
C GLY A 9 -12.65 -9.79 1.13
N LEU A 10 -13.50 -10.04 2.12
CA LEU A 10 -14.35 -9.02 2.73
C LEU A 10 -13.53 -7.91 3.39
N VAL A 11 -12.47 -8.27 4.14
CA VAL A 11 -11.56 -7.29 4.73
C VAL A 11 -10.91 -6.43 3.65
N GLY A 12 -10.43 -7.03 2.56
CA GLY A 12 -9.86 -6.29 1.43
C GLY A 12 -10.85 -5.30 0.81
N ILE A 13 -12.10 -5.73 0.57
CA ILE A 13 -13.16 -4.87 0.05
C ILE A 13 -13.45 -3.71 1.01
N LEU A 14 -13.55 -3.96 2.32
CA LEU A 14 -13.80 -2.94 3.32
C LEU A 14 -12.67 -1.91 3.41
N LEU A 15 -11.41 -2.34 3.28
CA LEU A 15 -10.27 -1.42 3.26
C LEU A 15 -10.28 -0.51 2.04
N VAL A 16 -10.57 -1.07 0.85
CA VAL A 16 -10.69 -0.27 -0.38
C VAL A 16 -11.86 0.70 -0.26
N ALA A 17 -13.02 0.24 0.19
CA ALA A 17 -14.19 1.10 0.40
C ALA A 17 -13.90 2.22 1.41
N GLY A 18 -13.23 1.91 2.52
CA GLY A 18 -12.80 2.89 3.51
C GLY A 18 -11.85 3.95 2.95
N ALA A 19 -10.87 3.54 2.15
CA ALA A 19 -9.95 4.47 1.48
C ALA A 19 -10.67 5.40 0.48
N VAL A 20 -11.63 4.86 -0.28
CA VAL A 20 -12.47 5.64 -1.20
C VAL A 20 -13.34 6.62 -0.43
N ILE A 21 -14.05 6.17 0.60
CA ILE A 21 -14.90 7.05 1.44
C ILE A 21 -14.06 8.16 2.08
N ASN A 22 -12.86 7.85 2.58
CA ASN A 22 -11.96 8.84 3.17
C ASN A 22 -11.60 9.96 2.17
N GLU A 23 -11.47 9.62 0.89
CA GLU A 23 -11.10 10.59 -0.13
C GLU A 23 -12.30 11.40 -0.65
N PHE A 24 -13.42 10.73 -0.93
CA PHE A 24 -14.62 11.40 -1.43
C PHE A 24 -15.37 12.19 -0.37
N GLY A 25 -15.22 11.84 0.92
CA GLY A 25 -15.75 12.59 2.05
C GLY A 25 -15.04 13.93 2.30
N LYS A 26 -13.83 14.12 1.75
CA LYS A 26 -13.13 15.41 1.79
C LYS A 26 -13.70 16.37 0.74
N GLU A 27 -13.69 17.66 1.07
CA GLU A 27 -13.90 18.74 0.10
C GLU A 27 -12.97 18.54 -1.11
N PRO A 28 -13.41 18.85 -2.34
CA PRO A 28 -12.62 18.59 -3.55
C PRO A 28 -11.17 19.11 -3.49
N GLU A 29 -10.96 20.27 -2.87
CA GLU A 29 -9.66 20.92 -2.71
C GLU A 29 -8.74 20.22 -1.71
N LYS A 30 -9.31 19.45 -0.77
CA LYS A 30 -8.58 18.70 0.27
C LYS A 30 -8.27 17.25 -0.16
N ARG A 31 -8.65 16.85 -1.38
CA ARG A 31 -8.37 15.52 -1.92
C ARG A 31 -6.91 15.43 -2.33
N THR A 32 -6.16 14.57 -1.64
CA THR A 32 -4.73 14.33 -1.86
C THR A 32 -4.47 13.07 -2.71
N GLY A 33 -5.45 12.17 -2.80
CA GLY A 33 -5.31 10.87 -3.44
C GLY A 33 -4.43 9.89 -2.66
N HIS A 34 -4.08 10.17 -1.40
CA HIS A 34 -3.31 9.29 -0.53
C HIS A 34 -3.63 9.54 0.95
N GLY A 35 -3.38 8.55 1.82
CA GLY A 35 -3.64 8.67 3.25
C GLY A 35 -3.57 7.33 3.97
N THR A 36 -4.31 7.22 5.07
CA THR A 36 -4.44 6.02 5.90
C THR A 36 -5.91 5.71 6.18
N VAL A 37 -6.29 4.44 6.18
CA VAL A 37 -7.57 3.95 6.70
C VAL A 37 -7.37 3.58 8.16
N ALA A 38 -8.19 4.17 9.03
CA ALA A 38 -8.14 4.00 10.49
C ALA A 38 -6.72 4.21 11.07
N ASP A 39 -5.95 5.17 10.52
CA ASP A 39 -4.57 5.49 10.89
C ASP A 39 -3.55 4.35 10.82
N ILE A 40 -3.95 3.21 10.23
CA ILE A 40 -3.14 2.00 10.19
C ILE A 40 -2.81 1.62 8.76
N VAL A 41 -3.82 1.47 7.89
CA VAL A 41 -3.61 0.90 6.54
C VAL A 41 -3.38 2.02 5.54
N PRO A 42 -2.17 2.20 4.98
CA PRO A 42 -1.88 3.27 4.04
C PRO A 42 -2.60 3.04 2.71
N TYR A 43 -2.88 4.11 1.98
CA TYR A 43 -3.33 4.04 0.58
C TYR A 43 -2.69 5.17 -0.24
N ASP A 44 -2.46 4.90 -1.52
CA ASP A 44 -1.99 5.87 -2.51
C ASP A 44 -2.64 5.54 -3.86
N PHE A 45 -3.49 6.43 -4.36
CA PHE A 45 -4.20 6.29 -5.65
C PHE A 45 -3.57 7.14 -6.76
N ARG A 46 -2.48 7.86 -6.46
CA ARG A 46 -1.76 8.63 -7.46
C ARG A 46 -1.00 7.68 -8.37
N LEU A 47 -0.96 7.99 -9.67
CA LEU A 47 -0.15 7.24 -10.62
C LEU A 47 1.33 7.32 -10.19
N PRO A 48 1.99 6.19 -9.90
CA PRO A 48 3.37 6.21 -9.45
C PRO A 48 4.31 6.51 -10.61
N THR A 49 5.41 7.20 -10.33
CA THR A 49 6.50 7.34 -11.29
C THR A 49 7.38 6.09 -11.29
N ARG A 50 8.20 5.93 -12.34
CA ARG A 50 9.17 4.83 -12.43
C ARG A 50 10.15 4.86 -11.25
N GLU A 51 10.57 6.04 -10.83
CA GLU A 51 11.47 6.24 -9.69
C GLU A 51 10.81 5.77 -8.39
N ARG A 52 9.52 6.08 -8.20
CA ARG A 52 8.78 5.64 -7.00
C ARG A 52 8.58 4.13 -6.97
N LEU A 53 8.30 3.51 -8.11
CA LEU A 53 8.23 2.04 -8.20
C LEU A 53 9.58 1.41 -7.83
N LEU A 54 10.68 1.87 -8.42
CA LEU A 54 12.02 1.39 -8.09
C LEU A 54 12.36 1.60 -6.61
N ALA A 55 12.09 2.76 -6.04
CA ALA A 55 12.34 3.04 -4.63
C ALA A 55 11.48 2.18 -3.67
N THR A 56 10.27 1.81 -4.08
CA THR A 56 9.36 1.00 -3.25
C THR A 56 9.76 -0.47 -3.28
N PHE A 57 10.07 -1.00 -4.46
CA PHE A 57 10.34 -2.43 -4.65
C PHE A 57 11.82 -2.80 -4.57
N TRP A 58 12.74 -1.85 -4.77
CA TRP A 58 14.17 -2.09 -4.83
C TRP A 58 14.99 -1.03 -4.10
N ASN A 59 14.83 -0.96 -2.78
CA ASN A 59 15.64 -0.13 -1.89
C ASN A 59 16.39 -1.02 -0.88
N PRO A 60 17.64 -1.43 -1.16
CA PRO A 60 18.40 -2.35 -0.30
C PRO A 60 18.63 -1.86 1.14
N ASP A 61 18.60 -0.55 1.37
CA ASP A 61 18.81 0.06 2.68
C ASP A 61 17.49 0.32 3.45
N GLY A 62 16.35 0.19 2.78
CA GLY A 62 15.01 0.43 3.35
C GLY A 62 14.47 -0.73 4.20
N PRO A 63 13.27 -0.57 4.80
CA PRO A 63 12.55 -1.65 5.47
C PRO A 63 12.09 -2.76 4.50
N VAL A 64 11.80 -3.96 5.00
CA VAL A 64 11.28 -5.09 4.20
C VAL A 64 9.82 -4.85 3.79
N ILE A 65 9.01 -4.34 4.71
CA ILE A 65 7.60 -4.02 4.50
C ILE A 65 7.47 -2.51 4.43
N VAL A 66 6.90 -2.03 3.33
CA VAL A 66 6.75 -0.60 3.02
C VAL A 66 5.34 -0.31 2.52
N ASN A 67 4.92 0.95 2.54
CA ASN A 67 3.63 1.34 1.97
C ASN A 67 3.61 1.02 0.47
N THR A 68 2.47 0.58 -0.05
CA THR A 68 2.35 0.32 -1.49
C THR A 68 2.56 1.61 -2.30
N ALA A 69 3.22 1.48 -3.45
CA ALA A 69 3.38 2.59 -4.39
C ALA A 69 2.05 2.98 -5.06
N LEU A 70 1.10 2.04 -5.14
CA LEU A 70 -0.23 2.23 -5.69
C LEU A 70 -1.21 1.24 -5.05
N GLY A 71 -2.40 1.72 -4.70
CA GLY A 71 -3.48 0.93 -4.09
C GLY A 71 -3.56 1.12 -2.57
N VAL A 72 -3.98 0.06 -1.87
CA VAL A 72 -4.24 0.06 -0.42
C VAL A 72 -3.39 -1.01 0.25
N GLY A 73 -2.69 -0.63 1.32
CA GLY A 73 -1.90 -1.49 2.18
C GLY A 73 -0.40 -1.40 1.96
N TRP A 74 0.29 -2.47 2.33
CA TRP A 74 1.74 -2.57 2.28
C TRP A 74 2.17 -3.53 1.18
N THR A 75 3.44 -3.42 0.81
CA THR A 75 4.10 -4.31 -0.14
C THR A 75 5.49 -4.69 0.36
N VAL A 76 6.14 -5.59 -0.38
CA VAL A 76 7.48 -6.07 -0.08
C VAL A 76 8.52 -5.28 -0.87
N ASN A 77 9.52 -4.77 -0.18
CA ASN A 77 10.74 -4.25 -0.76
C ASN A 77 11.71 -5.42 -1.05
N PHE A 78 11.70 -5.89 -2.29
CA PHE A 78 12.51 -7.01 -2.74
C PHE A 78 14.01 -6.72 -2.68
N GLY A 79 14.44 -5.45 -2.87
CA GLY A 79 15.84 -5.08 -2.73
C GLY A 79 16.39 -5.33 -1.32
N ARG A 80 15.62 -4.94 -0.28
CA ARG A 80 15.97 -5.24 1.10
C ARG A 80 15.93 -6.74 1.38
N LEU A 81 14.90 -7.43 0.88
CA LEU A 81 14.77 -8.88 1.07
C LEU A 81 15.97 -9.63 0.47
N ALA A 82 16.39 -9.27 -0.75
CA ALA A 82 17.54 -9.86 -1.44
C ALA A 82 18.83 -9.69 -0.63
N ARG A 83 19.06 -8.50 -0.06
CA ARG A 83 20.24 -8.23 0.79
C ARG A 83 20.23 -9.07 2.07
N LEU A 84 19.07 -9.23 2.71
CA LEU A 84 18.95 -10.03 3.93
C LEU A 84 19.26 -11.52 3.69
N ILE A 85 19.05 -12.01 2.47
CA ILE A 85 19.33 -13.41 2.10
C ILE A 85 20.66 -13.57 1.32
N GLY A 86 21.48 -12.52 1.25
CA GLY A 86 22.82 -12.56 0.62
C GLY A 86 22.82 -12.62 -0.91
N MET A 87 21.73 -12.21 -1.57
CA MET A 87 21.61 -12.19 -3.03
C MET A 87 21.89 -10.83 -3.66
N ALA A 88 22.08 -9.78 -2.85
CA ALA A 88 22.35 -8.41 -3.27
C ALA A 88 23.27 -7.68 -2.29
#